data_AF-A0A9P8CBL4-F1
#
_entry.id   AF-A0A9P8CBL4-F1
#
_cell.length_a   1.000
_cell.length_b   1.000
_cell.length_c   1.000
_cell.angle_alpha   90.00
_cell.angle_beta   90.00
_cell.angle_gamma   90.00
#
_symmetry.space_group_name_H-M   'P 1'
#
loop_
_entity.id
_entity.type
_entity.pdbx_description
1 polymer ?
#
loop_
_entity_poly.entity_id
_entity_poly.type
_entity_poly.pdbx_seq_one_letter_code
_entity_poly.pdbx_strand_id
1 'polypeptide(L)'
;MGLRRHFQSHPYTISWWDDSMNVTTLSFLVQPHSGISADMISRSSLRNVSIDGPYGKDLQLHKCETAILVAKGIGIAGILSYVRHMTYRRVLEDNTQQEWIAEWLALLQERDSEKA
;
A
#
# COMPACT_ATOMS: atom_id res chain seq x y z
N MET A 1 -5.41 -33.74 16.31
CA MET A 1 -6.30 -32.70 15.75
C MET A 1 -5.49 -31.85 14.77
N GLY A 2 -5.49 -32.18 13.49
CA GLY A 2 -4.69 -31.43 12.52
C GLY A 2 -4.89 -31.98 11.13
N LEU A 3 -5.63 -31.24 10.29
CA LEU A 3 -5.56 -31.25 8.81
C LEU A 3 -6.58 -30.24 8.21
N ARG A 4 -6.52 -28.96 8.58
CA ARG A 4 -7.38 -27.91 7.98
C ARG A 4 -6.66 -26.58 7.76
N ARG A 5 -5.40 -26.60 7.34
CA ARG A 5 -4.67 -25.41 6.87
C ARG A 5 -4.40 -25.52 5.37
N HIS A 6 -5.46 -25.68 4.59
CA HIS A 6 -5.37 -25.67 3.14
C HIS A 6 -6.24 -24.52 2.62
N PHE A 7 -5.56 -23.51 2.07
CA PHE A 7 -6.09 -22.32 1.39
C PHE A 7 -6.91 -21.36 2.27
N GLN A 8 -6.23 -20.44 2.95
CA GLN A 8 -6.86 -19.28 3.60
C GLN A 8 -6.45 -17.99 2.90
N SER A 9 -7.40 -17.30 2.28
CA SER A 9 -7.21 -15.96 1.72
C SER A 9 -7.41 -14.91 2.81
N HIS A 10 -6.53 -13.92 2.85
CA HIS A 10 -6.60 -12.81 3.80
C HIS A 10 -6.68 -11.50 3.02
N PRO A 11 -7.66 -10.63 3.32
CA PRO A 11 -7.77 -9.35 2.62
C PRO A 11 -6.67 -8.41 3.09
N TYR A 12 -5.96 -7.83 2.13
CA TYR A 12 -4.99 -6.77 2.36
C TYR A 12 -5.27 -5.60 1.43
N THR A 13 -5.07 -4.39 1.94
CA THR A 13 -5.19 -3.18 1.14
C THR A 13 -3.88 -2.91 0.43
N ILE A 14 -3.93 -2.70 -0.88
CA ILE A 14 -2.79 -2.20 -1.66
C ILE A 14 -2.50 -0.79 -1.16
N SER A 15 -1.31 -0.57 -0.59
CA SER A 15 -0.92 0.74 -0.08
C SER A 15 -0.19 1.58 -1.12
N TRP A 16 0.50 0.93 -2.06
CA TRP A 16 1.31 1.60 -3.08
C TRP A 16 1.55 0.69 -4.30
N TRP A 17 1.91 1.28 -5.42
CA TRP A 17 2.30 0.60 -6.66
C TRP A 17 3.37 1.42 -7.39
N ASP A 18 4.02 0.88 -8.43
CA ASP A 18 5.00 1.59 -9.25
C ASP A 18 4.31 2.47 -10.32
N ASP A 19 4.94 3.56 -10.76
CA ASP A 19 4.47 4.49 -11.81
C ASP A 19 4.72 3.99 -13.25
N SER A 20 5.40 2.85 -13.40
CA SER A 20 5.56 2.19 -14.70
C SER A 20 4.21 1.89 -15.37
N MET A 21 4.11 2.14 -16.68
CA MET A 21 2.97 1.71 -17.52
C MET A 21 2.63 0.22 -17.35
N ASN A 22 3.61 -0.59 -16.96
CA ASN A 22 3.44 -1.96 -16.54
C ASN A 22 3.79 -2.06 -15.06
N VAL A 23 2.78 -1.98 -14.18
CA VAL A 23 2.97 -2.13 -12.74
C VAL A 23 3.48 -3.53 -12.45
N THR A 24 4.76 -3.65 -12.07
CA THR A 24 5.40 -4.93 -11.73
C THR A 24 5.39 -5.20 -10.22
N THR A 25 5.22 -4.16 -9.41
CA THR A 25 5.36 -4.23 -7.95
C THR A 25 4.14 -3.62 -7.26
N LEU A 26 3.54 -4.39 -6.36
CA LEU A 26 2.51 -3.96 -5.43
C LEU A 26 3.06 -4.00 -4.01
N SER A 27 2.83 -2.92 -3.26
CA SER A 27 3.19 -2.87 -1.85
C SER A 27 1.94 -2.98 -0.97
N PHE A 28 2.06 -3.75 0.09
CA PHE A 28 1.03 -3.94 1.10
C PHE A 28 1.61 -3.58 2.47
N LEU A 29 0.90 -2.73 3.20
CA LEU A 29 1.23 -2.47 4.60
C LEU A 29 0.40 -3.43 5.46
N VAL A 30 1.07 -4.38 6.10
CA VAL A 30 0.43 -5.44 6.90
C VAL A 30 0.77 -5.23 8.36
N GLN A 31 -0.24 -5.15 9.22
CA GLN A 31 -0.04 -5.21 10.67
C GLN A 31 -0.16 -6.66 11.14
N PRO A 32 0.94 -7.26 11.61
CA PRO A 32 0.90 -8.61 12.14
C PRO A 32 0.06 -8.68 13.41
N HIS A 33 -0.79 -9.71 13.51
CA HIS A 33 -1.59 -9.96 14.71
C HIS A 33 -1.47 -11.42 15.14
N SER A 34 -2.05 -12.34 14.37
CA SER A 34 -1.97 -13.78 14.61
C SER A 34 -2.12 -14.56 13.31
N GLY A 35 -1.86 -15.86 13.33
CA GLY A 35 -2.01 -16.72 12.16
C GLY A 35 -1.00 -16.39 11.05
N ILE A 36 -1.48 -16.32 9.81
CA ILE A 36 -0.63 -16.13 8.63
C ILE A 36 0.10 -14.80 8.66
N SER A 37 -0.56 -13.70 9.05
CA SER A 37 0.07 -12.38 9.06
C SER A 37 1.20 -12.26 10.10
N ALA A 38 1.15 -13.04 11.19
CA ALA A 38 2.25 -13.12 12.16
C ALA A 38 3.41 -13.98 11.62
N ASP A 39 3.10 -15.09 10.95
CA ASP A 39 4.10 -15.96 10.30
C ASP A 39 4.79 -15.30 9.09
N MET A 40 4.22 -14.23 8.54
CA MET A 40 4.85 -13.45 7.48
C MET A 40 6.07 -12.65 7.98
N ILE A 41 6.09 -12.22 9.25
CA ILE A 41 7.23 -11.44 9.79
C ILE A 41 8.51 -12.29 9.83
N SER A 42 8.37 -13.58 10.13
CA SER A 42 9.52 -14.49 10.27
C SER A 42 10.09 -14.96 8.93
N ARG A 43 9.44 -14.60 7.81
CA ARG A 43 9.82 -15.04 6.47
C ARG A 43 10.37 -13.87 5.65
N SER A 44 11.55 -14.05 5.07
CA SER A 44 12.14 -13.07 4.14
C SER A 44 11.44 -13.02 2.78
N SER A 45 10.73 -14.08 2.40
CA SER A 45 10.01 -14.17 1.14
C SER A 45 8.88 -15.20 1.22
N LEU A 46 7.73 -14.90 0.60
CA LEU A 46 6.65 -15.84 0.39
C LEU A 46 6.74 -16.41 -1.02
N ARG A 47 6.72 -17.74 -1.14
CA ARG A 47 6.60 -18.45 -2.42
C ARG A 47 5.15 -18.89 -2.63
N ASN A 48 4.69 -18.91 -3.88
CA ASN A 48 3.35 -19.35 -4.29
C ASN A 48 2.20 -18.53 -3.68
N VAL A 49 2.28 -17.20 -3.76
CA VAL A 49 1.18 -16.31 -3.39
C VAL A 49 0.20 -16.23 -4.57
N SER A 50 -1.09 -16.48 -4.29
CA SER A 50 -2.17 -16.19 -5.23
C SER A 50 -2.84 -14.89 -4.80
N ILE A 51 -2.99 -13.97 -5.75
CA ILE A 51 -3.66 -12.69 -5.54
C ILE A 51 -4.97 -12.75 -6.31
N ASP A 52 -6.06 -12.41 -5.62
CA ASP A 52 -7.40 -12.25 -6.21
C ASP A 52 -7.90 -10.83 -5.91
N GLY A 53 -8.52 -10.19 -6.89
CA GLY A 53 -8.94 -8.79 -6.81
C GLY A 53 -8.60 -7.96 -8.06
N PRO A 54 -8.70 -6.62 -7.98
CA PRO A 54 -8.98 -5.81 -6.79
C PRO A 54 -10.48 -5.76 -6.39
N TYR A 55 -10.75 -5.51 -5.09
CA TYR A 55 -12.11 -5.37 -4.54
C TYR A 55 -12.42 -3.98 -3.97
N GLY A 56 -11.47 -3.05 -4.05
CA GLY A 56 -11.66 -1.67 -3.62
C GLY A 56 -12.71 -0.94 -4.46
N LYS A 57 -13.20 0.19 -3.95
CA LYS A 57 -14.11 1.09 -4.67
C LYS A 57 -13.46 2.44 -4.87
N ASP A 58 -13.71 3.08 -6.00
CA ASP A 58 -13.32 4.47 -6.18
C ASP A 58 -14.28 5.39 -5.39
N LEU A 59 -13.72 6.13 -4.43
CA LEU A 59 -14.46 7.10 -3.63
C LEU A 59 -14.71 8.42 -4.37
N GLN A 60 -14.18 8.58 -5.58
CA GLN A 60 -14.41 9.73 -6.45
C GLN A 60 -13.98 11.04 -5.78
N LEU A 61 -12.88 11.00 -4.99
CA LEU A 61 -12.37 12.14 -4.22
C LEU A 61 -12.05 13.38 -5.08
N HIS A 62 -11.83 13.19 -6.38
CA HIS A 62 -11.64 14.28 -7.35
C HIS A 62 -12.85 15.20 -7.51
N LYS A 63 -14.04 14.79 -7.07
CA LYS A 63 -15.25 15.63 -7.08
C LYS A 63 -15.32 16.58 -5.90
N CYS A 64 -14.48 16.37 -4.88
CA CYS A 64 -14.39 17.23 -3.72
C CYS A 64 -13.31 18.28 -3.97
N GLU A 65 -13.63 19.55 -3.72
CA GLU A 65 -12.63 20.63 -3.75
C GLU A 65 -11.56 20.43 -2.67
N THR A 66 -11.99 20.01 -1.48
CA THR A 66 -11.10 19.69 -0.35
C THR A 66 -11.55 18.37 0.27
N ALA A 67 -10.60 17.45 0.45
CA ALA A 67 -10.82 16.17 1.13
C ALA A 67 -9.90 16.07 2.35
N ILE A 68 -10.47 15.76 3.52
CA ILE A 68 -9.71 15.50 4.75
C ILE A 68 -9.72 13.98 4.99
N LEU A 69 -8.55 13.36 4.90
CA LEU A 69 -8.38 11.93 5.10
C LEU A 69 -7.79 11.66 6.49
N VAL A 70 -8.50 10.87 7.31
CA VAL A 70 -8.09 10.55 8.69
C VAL A 70 -8.01 9.04 8.86
N ALA A 71 -6.86 8.55 9.34
CA ALA A 71 -6.67 7.14 9.69
C ALA A 71 -6.12 6.98 11.10
N LYS A 72 -6.33 5.77 11.64
CA LYS A 72 -5.70 5.30 12.88
C LYS A 72 -5.00 3.97 12.63
N GLY A 73 -3.75 3.84 13.09
CA GLY A 73 -2.96 2.62 12.95
C GLY A 73 -2.83 2.18 11.49
N ILE A 74 -3.00 0.86 11.24
CA ILE A 74 -2.89 0.27 9.90
C ILE A 74 -3.92 0.78 8.88
N GLY A 75 -4.98 1.47 9.33
CA GLY A 75 -5.96 2.09 8.44
C GLY A 75 -5.35 3.11 7.46
N ILE A 76 -4.14 3.60 7.73
CA ILE A 76 -3.40 4.47 6.81
C ILE A 76 -3.09 3.80 5.48
N ALA A 77 -3.00 2.46 5.43
CA ALA A 77 -2.71 1.70 4.21
C ALA A 77 -3.70 2.01 3.08
N GLY A 78 -4.99 2.15 3.41
CA GLY A 78 -6.00 2.53 2.44
C GLY A 78 -5.89 3.98 2.01
N ILE A 79 -5.61 4.90 2.95
CA ILE A 79 -5.45 6.32 2.64
C ILE A 79 -4.28 6.57 1.69
N LEU A 80 -3.16 5.87 1.85
CA LEU A 80 -1.98 6.01 0.98
C LEU A 80 -2.32 5.78 -0.49
N SER A 81 -3.15 4.76 -0.78
CA SER A 81 -3.59 4.48 -2.15
C SER A 81 -4.40 5.64 -2.77
N TYR A 82 -5.28 6.28 -1.98
CA TYR A 82 -6.05 7.43 -2.43
C TYR A 82 -5.20 8.68 -2.58
N VAL A 83 -4.28 8.93 -1.65
CA VAL A 83 -3.33 10.06 -1.73
C VAL A 83 -2.49 9.93 -2.99
N ARG A 84 -1.93 8.74 -3.26
CA ARG A 84 -1.17 8.48 -4.50
C ARG A 84 -2.00 8.77 -5.74
N HIS A 85 -3.24 8.28 -5.80
CA HIS A 85 -4.12 8.51 -6.94
C HIS A 85 -4.46 10.00 -7.14
N MET A 86 -4.68 10.76 -6.06
CA MET A 86 -4.90 12.20 -6.14
C MET A 86 -3.65 12.95 -6.62
N THR A 87 -2.48 12.61 -6.09
CA THR A 87 -1.20 13.19 -6.52
C THR A 87 -0.93 12.90 -7.99
N TYR A 88 -1.06 11.64 -8.41
CA TYR A 88 -0.80 11.24 -9.79
C TYR A 88 -1.66 12.03 -10.78
N ARG A 89 -2.95 12.18 -10.46
CA ARG A 89 -3.87 13.00 -11.27
C ARG A 89 -3.48 14.48 -11.27
N ARG A 90 -3.11 15.02 -10.11
CA ARG A 90 -2.68 16.42 -10.00
C ARG A 90 -1.38 16.69 -10.75
N VAL A 91 -0.47 15.71 -10.84
CA VAL A 91 0.76 15.82 -11.62
C VAL A 91 0.49 15.75 -13.12
N LEU A 92 -0.46 14.92 -13.57
CA LEU A 92 -0.89 14.93 -14.96
C LEU A 92 -1.56 16.26 -15.35
N GLU A 93 -2.13 16.97 -14.38
CA GLU A 93 -2.69 18.32 -14.56
C GLU A 93 -1.62 19.43 -14.40
N ASP A 94 -0.53 19.18 -13.68
CA ASP A 94 0.47 20.19 -13.30
C ASP A 94 1.90 19.59 -13.21
N ASN A 95 2.73 19.88 -14.22
CA ASN A 95 4.04 19.26 -14.49
C ASN A 95 5.16 19.57 -13.46
N THR A 96 4.87 20.13 -12.28
CA THR A 96 5.90 20.80 -11.44
C THR A 96 5.98 20.29 -10.00
N GLN A 97 5.26 19.21 -9.64
CA GLN A 97 5.12 18.78 -8.23
C GLN A 97 5.66 17.36 -7.94
N GLN A 98 6.34 16.71 -8.87
CA GLN A 98 6.88 15.33 -8.68
C GLN A 98 8.10 15.27 -7.75
N GLU A 99 8.87 16.36 -7.64
CA GLU A 99 10.16 16.36 -6.96
C GLU A 99 10.05 16.15 -5.44
N TRP A 100 9.07 16.79 -4.80
CA TRP A 100 8.98 16.77 -3.33
C TRP A 100 8.51 15.41 -2.76
N ILE A 101 7.73 14.64 -3.51
CA ILE A 101 7.22 13.33 -3.06
C ILE A 101 8.29 12.26 -3.18
N ALA A 102 9.08 12.31 -4.26
CA ALA A 102 10.23 11.44 -4.44
C ALA A 102 11.30 11.70 -3.36
N GLU A 103 11.57 12.98 -3.06
CA GLU A 103 12.49 13.38 -1.99
C GLU A 103 12.01 12.89 -0.62
N TRP A 104 10.72 13.05 -0.32
CA TRP A 104 10.16 12.58 0.95
C TRP A 104 10.20 11.06 1.11
N LEU A 105 9.98 10.29 0.04
CA LEU A 105 10.09 8.82 0.07
C LEU A 105 11.54 8.35 0.27
N ALA A 106 12.51 9.04 -0.32
CA ALA A 106 13.93 8.75 -0.11
C ALA A 106 14.35 8.99 1.35
N LEU A 107 13.90 10.11 1.94
CA LEU A 107 14.16 10.45 3.34
C LEU A 107 13.55 9.41 4.31
N LEU A 108 12.42 8.81 3.95
CA LEU A 108 11.82 7.74 4.76
C LEU A 108 12.63 6.44 4.72
N GLN A 109 13.19 6.08 3.56
CA GLN A 109 14.06 4.90 3.43
C GLN A 109 15.38 5.06 4.19
N GLU A 110 15.97 6.26 4.16
CA GLU A 110 17.22 6.55 4.87
C GLU A 110 17.03 6.47 6.39
N ARG A 111 15.92 7.03 6.89
CA ARG A 111 15.59 6.99 8.32
C ARG A 111 15.26 5.58 8.85
N ASP A 112 14.72 4.69 8.02
CA ASP A 112 14.52 3.28 8.40
C ASP A 112 15.82 2.48 8.36
N SER A 113 16.80 2.90 7.56
CA SER A 113 18.13 2.28 7.48
C SER A 113 19.02 2.61 8.69
N GLU A 114 18.79 3.75 9.35
CA GLU A 114 19.53 4.20 10.54
C GLU A 114 19.06 3.53 11.84
N LYS A 115 17.98 2.74 11.79
CA LYS A 115 17.38 2.05 12.94
C LYS A 115 17.51 0.52 12.89
N ALA A 116 18.22 -0.01 11.90
CA ALA A 116 18.58 -1.43 11.78
C ALA A 116 20.02 -1.67 12.24
#